data_AF-A0A820KB23-F1
#
_entry.id   AF-A0A820KB23-F1
#
_cell.length_a   1.000
_cell.length_b   1.000
_cell.length_c   1.000
_cell.angle_alpha   90.00
_cell.angle_beta   90.00
_cell.angle_gamma   90.00
#
_symmetry.space_group_name_H-M   'P 1'
#
loop_
_entity.id
_entity.type
_entity.pdbx_description
1 polymer ?
#
loop_
_entity_poly.entity_id
_entity_poly.type
_entity_poly.pdbx_seq_one_letter_code
_entity_poly.pdbx_strand_id
1 'polypeptide(L)'
;MTNNVLKLEMLPNELLIEIFGYINLHDLYYGFLDLNTRFNKLLRSLKKFSIIFEHNDRLMISLFARQIIRLIVMTWTDIDLKRFPNLCSLTLKQATDAQMR
;
A
#
# COMPACT_ATOMS: atom_id res chain seq x y z
N MET A 1 -6.55 -28.03 29.51
CA MET A 1 -7.33 -27.29 28.49
C MET A 1 -6.35 -26.44 27.71
N THR A 2 -5.98 -26.84 26.50
CA THR A 2 -5.15 -26.00 25.62
C THR A 2 -6.02 -24.88 25.08
N ASN A 3 -5.74 -23.63 25.48
CA ASN A 3 -6.35 -22.47 24.87
C ASN A 3 -5.98 -22.46 23.38
N ASN A 4 -6.93 -22.85 22.53
CA ASN A 4 -6.81 -22.68 21.08
C ASN A 4 -6.88 -21.19 20.79
N VAL A 5 -5.77 -20.49 20.93
CA VAL A 5 -5.62 -19.14 20.45
C VAL A 5 -5.63 -19.21 18.93
N LEU A 6 -6.70 -18.71 18.32
CA LEU A 6 -6.76 -18.53 16.87
C LEU A 6 -5.61 -17.62 16.46
N LYS A 7 -4.68 -18.18 15.69
CA LYS A 7 -3.58 -17.43 15.08
C LYS A 7 -4.05 -16.85 13.76
N LEU A 8 -3.69 -15.60 13.48
CA LEU A 8 -4.03 -14.94 12.23
C LEU A 8 -3.49 -15.74 11.02
N GLU A 9 -2.34 -16.37 11.19
CA GLU A 9 -1.68 -17.23 10.22
C GLU A 9 -2.45 -18.51 9.89
N MET A 10 -3.50 -18.85 10.65
CA MET A 10 -4.36 -20.00 10.34
C MET A 10 -5.52 -19.64 9.41
N LEU A 11 -5.80 -18.35 9.18
CA LEU A 11 -6.83 -17.94 8.24
C LEU A 11 -6.48 -18.38 6.81
N PRO A 12 -7.47 -18.77 5.98
CA PRO A 12 -7.29 -18.97 4.54
C PRO A 12 -6.75 -17.72 3.82
N ASN A 13 -6.11 -17.92 2.67
CA ASN A 13 -5.53 -16.82 1.90
C ASN A 13 -6.58 -15.80 1.46
N GLU A 14 -7.78 -16.28 1.13
CA GLU A 14 -8.91 -15.51 0.65
C GLU A 14 -9.37 -14.52 1.72
N LEU A 15 -9.46 -14.97 2.98
CA LEU A 15 -9.83 -14.09 4.10
C LEU A 15 -8.75 -13.07 4.39
N LEU A 16 -7.47 -13.47 4.34
CA LEU A 16 -6.35 -12.54 4.54
C LEU A 16 -6.30 -11.46 3.45
N ILE A 17 -6.52 -11.85 2.18
CA ILE A 17 -6.59 -10.90 1.05
C ILE A 17 -7.74 -9.92 1.25
N GLU A 18 -8.92 -10.42 1.62
CA GLU A 18 -10.09 -9.58 1.88
C GLU A 18 -9.81 -8.60 3.03
N ILE A 19 -9.27 -9.07 4.15
CA ILE A 19 -8.89 -8.22 5.29
C ILE A 19 -7.86 -7.16 4.87
N PHE A 20 -6.80 -7.56 4.17
CA PHE A 20 -5.79 -6.61 3.71
C PHE A 20 -6.36 -5.58 2.73
N GLY A 21 -7.43 -5.90 1.99
CA GLY A 21 -8.14 -4.95 1.14
C GLY A 21 -8.75 -3.75 1.87
N TYR A 22 -9.05 -3.89 3.17
CA TYR A 22 -9.57 -2.80 4.01
C TYR A 22 -8.48 -1.96 4.67
N ILE A 23 -7.22 -2.37 4.58
CA ILE A 23 -6.09 -1.70 5.24
C ILE A 23 -5.33 -0.89 4.19
N ASN A 24 -4.91 0.33 4.54
CA ASN A 24 -4.12 1.15 3.63
C ASN A 24 -2.72 0.53 3.43
N LEU A 25 -2.08 0.86 2.31
CA LEU A 25 -0.78 0.29 1.96
C LEU A 25 0.32 0.59 3.00
N HIS A 26 0.27 1.74 3.66
CA HIS A 26 1.26 2.13 4.66
C HIS A 26 1.20 1.17 5.86
N ASP A 27 0.01 0.91 6.38
CA ASP A 27 -0.20 0.01 7.51
C ASP A 27 0.08 -1.45 7.14
N LEU A 28 -0.21 -1.84 5.90
CA LEU A 28 0.20 -3.16 5.39
C LEU A 28 1.73 -3.30 5.32
N TYR A 29 2.42 -2.26 4.85
CA TYR A 29 3.87 -2.25 4.75
C TYR A 29 4.52 -2.36 6.12
N TYR A 30 4.21 -1.47 7.05
CA TYR A 30 4.84 -1.45 8.38
C TYR A 30 4.34 -2.56 9.31
N GLY A 31 3.08 -2.98 9.15
CA GLY A 31 2.46 -3.98 10.03
C GLY A 31 2.69 -5.42 9.61
N PHE A 32 2.80 -5.71 8.30
CA PHE A 32 2.75 -7.08 7.79
C PHE A 32 3.91 -7.48 6.88
N LEU A 33 4.68 -6.53 6.35
CA LEU A 33 5.86 -6.88 5.56
C LEU A 33 6.92 -7.53 6.46
N ASP A 34 7.55 -8.58 5.93
CA ASP A 34 8.63 -9.35 6.56
C ASP A 34 8.26 -10.08 7.87
N LEU A 35 6.98 -10.09 8.25
CA LEU A 35 6.48 -10.96 9.33
C LEU A 35 6.64 -12.44 8.98
N ASN A 36 6.25 -12.82 7.76
CA ASN A 36 6.48 -14.16 7.25
C ASN A 36 6.35 -14.20 5.71
N THR A 37 6.89 -15.27 5.12
CA THR A 37 6.93 -15.44 3.67
C THR A 37 5.54 -15.57 3.03
N ARG A 38 4.54 -16.07 3.77
CA ARG A 38 3.15 -16.18 3.28
C ARG A 38 2.52 -14.80 3.16
N PHE A 39 2.60 -13.96 4.18
CA PHE A 39 2.09 -12.59 4.14
C PHE A 39 2.81 -11.76 3.08
N ASN A 40 4.14 -11.88 2.97
CA ASN A 40 4.90 -11.23 1.90
C ASN A 40 4.40 -11.59 0.50
N LYS A 41 4.08 -12.86 0.26
CA LYS A 41 3.50 -13.30 -1.02
C LYS A 41 2.09 -12.74 -1.22
N LEU A 42 1.25 -12.77 -0.19
CA LEU A 42 -0.11 -12.25 -0.27
C LEU A 42 -0.12 -10.74 -0.53
N LEU A 43 0.64 -9.95 0.22
CA LEU A 43 0.78 -8.51 0.02
C LEU A 43 1.23 -8.17 -1.40
N ARG A 44 2.19 -8.92 -1.96
CA ARG A 44 2.65 -8.73 -3.34
C ARG A 44 1.63 -9.18 -4.40
N SER A 45 0.65 -9.99 -4.03
CA SER A 45 -0.41 -10.45 -4.93
C SER A 45 -1.61 -9.50 -4.96
N LEU A 46 -1.75 -8.65 -3.94
CA LEU A 46 -2.77 -7.62 -3.89
C LEU A 46 -2.65 -6.68 -5.09
N LYS A 47 -3.80 -6.24 -5.56
CA LYS A 47 -3.91 -5.33 -6.69
C LYS A 47 -4.64 -4.09 -6.22
N LYS A 48 -4.35 -2.97 -6.89
CA LYS A 48 -5.15 -1.75 -6.81
C LYS A 48 -5.12 -1.07 -5.44
N PHE A 49 -3.93 -0.72 -4.98
CA PHE A 49 -3.80 0.11 -3.79
C PHE A 49 -4.19 1.55 -4.06
N SER A 50 -4.89 2.12 -3.08
CA SER A 50 -5.01 3.56 -2.88
C SER A 50 -4.03 3.95 -1.80
N ILE A 51 -3.12 4.87 -2.13
CA ILE A 51 -2.12 5.35 -1.19
C ILE A 51 -2.32 6.84 -0.94
N ILE A 52 -2.24 7.20 0.33
CA ILE A 52 -2.08 8.58 0.77
C ILE A 52 -0.58 8.83 0.91
N PHE A 53 -0.09 9.76 0.12
CA PHE A 53 1.29 10.18 0.08
C PHE A 53 1.47 11.41 0.95
N GLU A 54 1.77 11.15 2.22
CA GLU A 54 2.16 12.16 3.21
C GLU A 54 3.68 12.19 3.42
N HIS A 55 4.35 11.06 3.20
CA HIS A 55 5.79 10.92 3.35
C HIS A 55 6.37 10.17 2.15
N ASN A 56 7.53 10.61 1.66
CA ASN A 56 8.21 10.00 0.52
C ASN A 56 8.96 8.72 0.95
N ASP A 57 8.19 7.67 1.30
CA ASP A 57 8.76 6.37 1.61
C ASP A 57 9.18 5.63 0.33
N ARG A 58 10.42 5.88 -0.07
CA ARG A 58 11.01 5.37 -1.30
C ARG A 58 11.01 3.84 -1.36
N LEU A 59 11.12 3.16 -0.22
CA LEU A 59 11.18 1.70 -0.16
C LEU A 59 9.81 1.09 -0.41
N MET A 60 8.79 1.54 0.34
CA MET A 60 7.41 1.11 0.11
C MET A 60 6.99 1.38 -1.34
N ILE A 61 7.26 2.57 -1.86
CA ILE A 61 6.97 2.92 -3.26
C ILE A 61 7.69 1.96 -4.21
N SER A 62 8.97 1.65 -3.99
CA SER A 62 9.71 0.76 -4.89
C SER A 62 9.13 -0.66 -4.96
N LEU A 63 8.58 -1.15 -3.83
CA LEU A 63 8.00 -2.49 -3.73
C LEU A 63 6.60 -2.58 -4.33
N PHE A 64 5.80 -1.53 -4.15
CA PHE A 64 4.36 -1.55 -4.46
C PHE A 64 3.93 -0.60 -5.58
N ALA A 65 4.88 0.12 -6.21
CA ALA A 65 4.67 1.07 -7.30
C ALA A 65 3.69 0.60 -8.38
N ARG A 66 3.85 -0.65 -8.83
CA ARG A 66 3.01 -1.24 -9.88
C ARG A 66 1.58 -1.56 -9.41
N GLN A 67 1.34 -1.62 -8.11
CA GLN A 67 0.03 -1.98 -7.56
C GLN A 67 -0.79 -0.73 -7.20
N ILE A 68 -0.13 0.44 -7.13
CA ILE A 68 -0.76 1.73 -6.85
C ILE A 68 -1.52 2.21 -8.08
N ILE A 69 -2.84 2.41 -7.90
CA ILE A 69 -3.74 2.95 -8.93
C ILE A 69 -4.31 4.32 -8.58
N ARG A 70 -4.27 4.68 -7.29
CA ARG A 70 -4.78 5.94 -6.74
C ARG A 70 -3.73 6.53 -5.83
N LEU A 71 -3.35 7.77 -6.10
CA LEU A 71 -2.35 8.52 -5.34
C LEU A 71 -2.98 9.81 -4.83
N ILE A 72 -2.99 10.01 -3.51
CA ILE A 72 -3.43 11.26 -2.89
C ILE A 72 -2.20 11.95 -2.31
N VAL A 73 -1.77 13.06 -2.89
CA VAL A 73 -0.59 13.80 -2.48
C VAL A 73 -1.00 14.89 -1.51
N MET A 74 -0.48 14.82 -0.28
CA MET A 74 -0.72 15.83 0.76
C MET A 74 0.51 16.70 1.04
N THR A 75 1.56 16.58 0.22
CA THR A 75 2.84 17.25 0.45
C THR A 75 3.19 18.20 -0.68
N TRP A 76 4.01 19.20 -0.36
CA TRP A 76 4.68 20.07 -1.33
C TRP A 76 5.87 19.40 -2.04
N THR A 77 6.20 18.15 -1.72
CA THR A 77 7.37 17.47 -2.31
C THR A 77 7.08 17.02 -3.74
N ASP A 78 8.10 17.12 -4.60
CA ASP A 78 8.03 16.60 -5.95
C ASP A 78 7.91 15.08 -5.95
N ILE A 79 6.98 14.59 -6.78
CA ILE A 79 6.71 13.17 -6.94
C ILE A 79 6.95 12.79 -8.39
N ASP A 80 7.86 11.85 -8.59
CA ASP A 80 8.08 11.25 -9.90
C ASP A 80 6.95 10.27 -10.23
N LEU A 81 5.95 10.75 -10.99
CA LEU A 81 4.81 9.96 -11.42
C LEU A 81 5.19 8.77 -12.32
N LYS A 82 6.38 8.79 -12.94
CA LYS A 82 6.87 7.66 -13.77
C LYS A 82 7.05 6.37 -12.97
N ARG A 83 7.17 6.48 -11.64
CA ARG A 83 7.28 5.33 -10.73
C ARG A 83 5.96 4.58 -10.59
N PHE A 84 4.82 5.14 -10.99
CA PHE A 84 3.49 4.54 -10.82
C PHE A 84 2.86 4.22 -12.19
N PRO A 85 3.31 3.16 -12.88
CA PRO A 85 2.90 2.88 -14.27
C PRO A 85 1.42 2.55 -14.41
N ASN A 86 0.74 2.16 -13.32
CA ASN A 86 -0.67 1.82 -13.30
C ASN A 86 -1.54 2.88 -12.62
N LEU A 87 -1.00 4.10 -12.42
CA LEU A 87 -1.74 5.19 -11.80
C LEU A 87 -2.92 5.61 -12.68
N CYS A 88 -4.12 5.49 -12.15
CA CYS A 88 -5.36 5.88 -12.83
C CYS A 88 -5.97 7.17 -12.27
N SER A 89 -5.59 7.55 -11.04
CA SER A 89 -6.15 8.72 -10.38
C SER A 89 -5.12 9.35 -9.45
N LEU A 90 -4.98 10.67 -9.58
CA LEU A 90 -4.14 11.52 -8.78
C LEU A 90 -5.02 12.58 -8.12
N THR A 91 -4.86 12.79 -6.83
CA THR A 91 -5.50 13.90 -6.10
C THR A 91 -4.41 14.71 -5.41
N LEU A 92 -4.31 15.99 -5.73
CA LEU A 92 -3.38 16.90 -5.08
C LEU A 92 -4.17 17.72 -4.06
N LYS A 93 -3.91 17.54 -2.77
CA LYS A 93 -4.57 18.32 -1.71
C LYS A 93 -3.84 19.63 -1.39
N GLN A 94 -2.55 19.70 -1.69
CA GLN A 94 -1.71 20.88 -1.55
C GLN A 94 -0.89 21.02 -2.84
N ALA A 95 -1.54 21.50 -3.91
CA ALA A 95 -0.88 21.72 -5.18
C ALA A 95 -0.21 23.10 -5.20
N THR A 96 1.06 23.18 -5.58
CA THR A 96 1.65 24.46 -6.03
C THR A 96 1.29 24.71 -7.50
N ASP A 97 1.36 25.96 -7.96
CA ASP A 97 1.18 26.31 -9.37
C ASP A 97 2.12 25.56 -10.31
N ALA A 98 3.30 25.15 -9.83
CA ALA A 98 4.26 24.34 -10.58
C ALA A 98 3.77 22.89 -10.83
N GLN A 99 2.91 22.36 -9.96
CA GLN A 99 2.36 21.00 -10.06
C GLN A 99 1.07 20.94 -10.89
N MET A 100 0.52 22.09 -11.27
CA MET A 100 -0.70 22.21 -12.10
C MET A 100 -0.42 22.61 -13.56
N ARG A 101 0.85 22.86 -13.92
CA ARG A 101 1.30 23.13 -15.29
C ARG A 101 1.84 21.88 -15.95
#